data_AF-A0A6P8LU07-F1
#
_entry.id   AF-A0A6P8LU07-F1
#
_cell.length_a   1.000
_cell.length_b   1.000
_cell.length_c   1.000
_cell.angle_alpha   90.00
_cell.angle_beta   90.00
_cell.angle_gamma   90.00
#
_symmetry.space_group_name_H-M   'P 1'
#
loop_
_entity.id
_entity.type
_entity.pdbx_description
1 polymer ?
#
loop_
_entity_poly.entity_id
_entity_poly.type
_entity_poly.pdbx_seq_one_letter_code
_entity_poly.pdbx_strand_id
1 'polypeptide(L)'
;MENIRKELPYTYKVPEKFEELQEYLQNYNADYQSIIVDRIIKCNHCPTNNTDEGKLSNLFLFLLQHVNNHVVGNDVGSIVNGFQIIDRLSPFLYDLAHLNPQNAKSVIQRIIKEKHDDFEEDKKKYPGLDTLIFFKLASLIFPTSDFRHPVTTACAIFMSEILFRCRIKNKIDISKGLFICTLILEYTVLSKRFAPCVINFLHAIIYVSSPKHLIQDIKTIPISKRIKHSENLLILDEDRSKLDVNPSSSYMKASDLIDGPLDDDFKIRVLLIAVNLLGEFKNHLEELEAVYSIFEPILKLLKSNSFDKYPPKVKKHIMQLRKDLEKLKNKKLKYIMVEKKKPKPLRLYGP
;
A
#
# COMPACT_ATOMS: atom_id res chain seq x y z
N MET A 1 -18.17 -24.43 -15.22
CA MET A 1 -17.93 -24.10 -13.80
C MET A 1 -18.88 -24.84 -12.85
N GLU A 2 -20.12 -25.15 -13.23
CA GLU A 2 -21.05 -25.90 -12.34
C GLU A 2 -20.70 -27.40 -12.16
N ASN A 3 -20.13 -28.06 -13.17
CA ASN A 3 -19.81 -29.49 -13.07
C ASN A 3 -18.71 -29.79 -12.04
N ILE A 4 -17.65 -28.96 -11.97
CA ILE A 4 -16.57 -29.13 -10.98
C ILE A 4 -17.05 -28.82 -9.55
N ARG A 5 -18.01 -27.88 -9.38
CA ARG A 5 -18.64 -27.64 -8.05
C ARG A 5 -19.37 -28.87 -7.51
N LYS A 6 -19.90 -29.73 -8.39
CA LYS A 6 -20.56 -31.00 -8.03
C LYS A 6 -19.57 -32.10 -7.68
N GLU A 7 -18.33 -32.02 -8.18
CA GLU A 7 -17.27 -33.00 -7.91
C GLU A 7 -16.50 -32.73 -6.60
N LEU A 8 -16.54 -31.50 -6.09
CA LEU A 8 -15.90 -31.17 -4.82
C LEU A 8 -16.63 -31.84 -3.63
N PRO A 9 -15.92 -32.56 -2.75
CA PRO A 9 -16.47 -33.10 -1.50
C PRO A 9 -17.24 -32.07 -0.69
N TYR A 10 -18.42 -32.42 -0.18
CA TYR A 10 -19.22 -31.54 0.67
C TYR A 10 -18.68 -31.42 2.10
N THR A 11 -17.91 -32.40 2.55
CA THR A 11 -17.33 -32.46 3.89
C THR A 11 -15.81 -32.47 3.80
N TYR A 12 -15.18 -31.60 4.58
CA TYR A 12 -13.73 -31.56 4.75
C TYR A 12 -13.41 -31.55 6.25
N LYS A 13 -12.35 -32.28 6.63
CA LYS A 13 -11.78 -32.19 7.98
C LYS A 13 -10.85 -30.98 8.04
N VAL A 14 -10.68 -30.40 9.24
CA VAL A 14 -9.65 -29.37 9.43
C VAL A 14 -8.27 -30.00 9.21
N PRO A 15 -7.43 -29.47 8.33
CA PRO A 15 -6.07 -29.98 8.13
C PRO A 15 -5.26 -29.82 9.41
N GLU A 16 -4.51 -30.86 9.78
CA GLU A 16 -3.62 -30.83 10.95
C GLU A 16 -2.21 -30.38 10.57
N LYS A 17 -1.86 -30.47 9.28
CA LYS A 17 -0.59 -30.04 8.71
C LYS A 17 -0.78 -29.17 7.47
N PHE A 18 0.24 -28.38 7.13
CA PHE A 18 0.20 -27.51 5.96
C PHE A 18 0.09 -28.32 4.65
N GLU A 19 0.75 -29.48 4.58
CA GLU A 19 0.74 -30.35 3.40
C GLU A 19 -0.67 -30.85 3.08
N GLU A 20 -1.48 -31.16 4.09
CA GLU A 20 -2.88 -31.59 3.92
C GLU A 20 -3.75 -30.45 3.34
N LEU A 21 -3.54 -29.22 3.80
CA LEU A 21 -4.21 -28.06 3.21
C LEU A 21 -3.79 -27.89 1.75
N GLN A 22 -2.50 -28.05 1.44
CA GLN A 22 -1.99 -27.93 0.09
C GLN A 22 -2.59 -29.00 -0.83
N GLU A 23 -2.74 -30.24 -0.38
CA GLU A 23 -3.43 -31.31 -1.13
C GLU A 23 -4.85 -30.92 -1.50
N TYR A 24 -5.57 -30.25 -0.59
CA TYR A 24 -6.93 -29.77 -0.86
C TYR A 24 -6.99 -28.63 -1.87
N LEU A 25 -5.97 -27.77 -1.95
CA LEU A 25 -6.03 -26.51 -2.70
C LEU A 25 -5.24 -26.49 -4.02
N GLN A 26 -4.13 -27.24 -4.11
CA GLN A 26 -3.11 -27.06 -5.16
C GLN A 26 -3.61 -27.22 -6.61
N ASN A 27 -4.65 -28.04 -6.81
CA ASN A 27 -5.19 -28.35 -8.14
C ASN A 27 -6.34 -27.43 -8.57
N TYR A 28 -6.70 -26.45 -7.74
CA TYR A 28 -7.89 -25.64 -7.90
C TYR A 28 -7.55 -24.16 -8.06
N ASN A 29 -8.37 -23.45 -8.83
CA ASN A 29 -8.26 -21.99 -8.97
C ASN A 29 -8.72 -21.27 -7.68
N ALA A 30 -8.45 -19.97 -7.59
CA ALA A 30 -8.81 -19.16 -6.42
C ALA A 30 -10.29 -19.27 -6.01
N ASP A 31 -11.22 -19.33 -6.98
CA ASP A 31 -12.65 -19.44 -6.70
C ASP A 31 -13.00 -20.78 -6.04
N TYR A 32 -12.47 -21.90 -6.55
CA TYR A 32 -12.71 -23.20 -5.94
C TYR A 32 -12.00 -23.34 -4.59
N GLN A 33 -10.79 -22.77 -4.45
CA GLN A 33 -10.08 -22.74 -3.16
C GLN A 33 -10.94 -22.05 -2.09
N SER A 34 -11.61 -20.94 -2.42
CA SER A 34 -12.53 -20.29 -1.47
C SER A 34 -13.69 -21.16 -1.04
N ILE A 35 -14.28 -21.94 -1.96
CA ILE A 35 -15.37 -22.87 -1.65
C ILE A 35 -14.89 -23.98 -0.72
N ILE A 36 -13.68 -24.50 -0.94
CA ILE A 36 -13.10 -25.55 -0.11
C ILE A 36 -12.86 -25.01 1.30
N VAL A 37 -12.27 -23.82 1.43
CA VAL A 37 -12.02 -23.18 2.73
C VAL A 37 -13.34 -22.88 3.46
N ASP A 38 -14.36 -22.37 2.75
CA ASP A 38 -15.70 -22.15 3.29
C ASP A 38 -16.32 -23.45 3.85
N ARG A 39 -16.20 -24.56 3.12
CA ARG A 39 -16.66 -25.88 3.57
C ARG A 39 -15.87 -26.38 4.77
N ILE A 40 -14.54 -26.22 4.80
CA ILE A 40 -13.71 -26.57 5.96
C ILE A 40 -14.19 -25.80 7.20
N ILE A 41 -14.40 -24.49 7.10
CA ILE A 41 -14.83 -23.67 8.22
C ILE A 41 -16.24 -24.09 8.67
N LYS A 42 -17.21 -24.19 7.75
CA LYS A 42 -18.61 -24.53 8.09
C LYS A 42 -18.78 -25.93 8.67
N CYS A 43 -18.05 -26.92 8.17
CA CYS A 43 -18.16 -28.30 8.65
C CYS A 43 -17.60 -28.48 10.07
N ASN A 44 -16.66 -27.62 10.48
CA ASN A 44 -15.91 -27.79 11.74
C ASN A 44 -16.18 -26.67 12.75
N HIS A 45 -16.91 -25.61 12.39
CA HIS A 45 -17.34 -24.56 13.32
C HIS A 45 -18.52 -25.06 14.17
N CYS A 46 -18.22 -25.86 15.20
CA CYS A 46 -19.20 -26.34 16.18
C CYS A 46 -19.20 -25.44 17.43
N PRO A 47 -20.29 -24.74 17.78
CA PRO A 47 -20.35 -23.84 18.94
C PRO A 47 -20.13 -24.54 20.30
N THR A 48 -20.21 -25.87 20.34
CA THR A 48 -20.19 -26.67 21.57
C THR A 48 -18.90 -27.45 21.81
N ASN A 49 -17.94 -27.46 20.87
CA ASN A 49 -16.69 -28.24 20.97
C ASN A 49 -15.44 -27.34 20.95
N ASN A 50 -14.88 -27.04 22.12
CA ASN A 50 -13.64 -26.25 22.27
C ASN A 50 -12.41 -26.87 21.57
N THR A 51 -12.44 -28.16 21.24
CA THR A 51 -11.36 -28.85 20.50
C THR A 51 -11.19 -28.35 19.06
N ASP A 52 -12.26 -27.88 18.44
CA ASP A 52 -12.22 -27.44 17.03
C ASP A 52 -11.68 -26.01 16.90
N GLU A 53 -11.79 -25.18 17.94
CA GLU A 53 -11.25 -23.81 17.97
C GLU A 53 -9.73 -23.77 17.86
N GLY A 54 -9.04 -24.71 18.52
CA GLY A 54 -7.58 -24.85 18.40
C GLY A 54 -7.15 -25.27 17.00
N LYS A 55 -7.91 -26.16 16.35
CA LYS A 55 -7.63 -26.61 14.98
C LYS A 55 -7.90 -25.50 13.96
N LEU A 56 -8.97 -24.73 14.13
CA LEU A 56 -9.27 -23.56 13.30
C LEU A 56 -8.23 -22.44 13.46
N SER A 57 -7.63 -22.32 14.65
CA SER A 57 -6.51 -21.40 14.89
C SER A 57 -5.27 -21.78 14.06
N ASN A 58 -5.02 -23.08 13.87
CA ASN A 58 -3.94 -23.56 12.98
C ASN A 58 -4.28 -23.36 11.50
N LEU A 59 -5.56 -23.50 11.12
CA LEU A 59 -6.02 -23.22 9.76
C LEU A 59 -5.69 -21.78 9.34
N PHE A 60 -5.85 -20.80 10.25
CA PHE A 60 -5.45 -19.41 9.98
C PHE A 60 -3.97 -19.31 9.59
N LEU A 61 -3.08 -19.96 10.35
CA LEU A 61 -1.64 -19.98 10.04
C LEU A 61 -1.36 -20.64 8.69
N PHE A 62 -1.99 -21.77 8.39
CA PHE A 62 -1.80 -22.48 7.14
C PHE A 62 -2.29 -21.68 5.93
N LEU A 63 -3.40 -20.95 6.06
CA LEU A 63 -3.87 -20.05 5.01
C LEU A 63 -2.93 -18.87 4.77
N LEU A 64 -2.34 -18.30 5.83
CA LEU A 64 -1.31 -17.26 5.68
C LEU A 64 -0.06 -17.79 4.98
N GLN A 65 0.36 -19.01 5.31
CA GLN A 65 1.48 -19.68 4.65
C GLN A 65 1.18 -19.96 3.17
N HIS A 66 -0.04 -20.41 2.86
CA HIS A 66 -0.51 -20.63 1.50
C HIS A 66 -0.48 -19.35 0.68
N VAL A 67 -1.00 -18.25 1.24
CA VAL A 67 -0.92 -16.92 0.62
C VAL A 67 0.53 -16.51 0.39
N ASN A 68 1.42 -16.66 1.38
CA ASN A 68 2.83 -16.31 1.23
C ASN A 68 3.48 -17.07 0.06
N ASN A 69 3.22 -18.37 -0.08
CA ASN A 69 3.79 -19.20 -1.14
C ASN A 69 3.32 -18.80 -2.54
N HIS A 70 2.05 -18.39 -2.71
CA HIS A 70 1.50 -17.99 -4.00
C HIS A 70 1.95 -16.61 -4.50
N VAL A 71 2.64 -15.84 -3.66
CA VAL A 71 3.03 -14.45 -3.94
C VAL A 71 4.49 -14.31 -4.39
N VAL A 72 5.26 -15.39 -4.33
CA VAL A 72 6.69 -15.43 -4.70
C VAL A 72 6.92 -15.61 -6.21
N GLY A 73 5.86 -15.72 -7.01
CA GLY A 73 5.97 -15.92 -8.46
C GLY A 73 6.64 -14.75 -9.20
N ASN A 74 7.42 -15.08 -10.23
CA ASN A 74 8.17 -14.10 -11.06
C ASN A 74 7.51 -13.79 -12.41
N ASP A 75 6.37 -14.41 -12.72
CA ASP A 75 5.63 -14.20 -13.97
C ASP A 75 4.26 -13.55 -13.73
N VAL A 76 3.70 -12.95 -14.79
CA VAL A 76 2.45 -12.17 -14.72
C VAL A 76 1.29 -13.05 -14.26
N GLY A 77 1.22 -14.28 -14.77
CA GLY A 77 0.13 -15.22 -14.47
C GLY A 77 0.13 -15.59 -12.99
N SER A 78 1.29 -15.92 -12.44
CA SER A 78 1.47 -16.24 -11.02
C SER A 78 1.11 -15.07 -10.11
N ILE A 79 1.53 -13.85 -10.45
CA ILE A 79 1.18 -12.64 -9.67
C ILE A 79 -0.35 -12.41 -9.70
N VAL A 80 -0.97 -12.50 -10.87
CA VAL A 80 -2.44 -12.34 -11.00
C VAL A 80 -3.17 -13.42 -10.21
N ASN A 81 -2.73 -14.67 -10.31
CA ASN A 81 -3.31 -15.77 -9.53
C ASN A 81 -3.13 -15.56 -8.02
N GLY A 82 -1.95 -15.12 -7.57
CA GLY A 82 -1.69 -14.78 -6.18
C GLY A 82 -2.64 -13.70 -5.67
N PHE A 83 -2.87 -12.63 -6.44
CA PHE A 83 -3.83 -11.58 -6.08
C PHE A 83 -5.28 -12.09 -6.03
N GLN A 84 -5.67 -12.98 -6.94
CA GLN A 84 -7.00 -13.60 -6.89
C GLN A 84 -7.15 -14.48 -5.65
N ILE A 85 -6.14 -15.29 -5.30
CA ILE A 85 -6.15 -16.11 -4.09
C ILE A 85 -6.31 -15.23 -2.84
N ILE A 86 -5.58 -14.12 -2.76
CA ILE A 86 -5.68 -13.17 -1.64
C ILE A 86 -7.08 -12.56 -1.56
N ASP A 87 -7.61 -12.06 -2.68
CA ASP A 87 -8.95 -11.47 -2.74
C ASP A 87 -10.03 -12.46 -2.24
N ARG A 88 -9.94 -13.71 -2.71
CA ARG A 88 -10.88 -14.78 -2.36
C ARG A 88 -10.72 -15.31 -0.93
N LEU A 89 -9.50 -15.35 -0.39
CA LEU A 89 -9.23 -15.88 0.95
C LEU A 89 -9.29 -14.84 2.06
N SER A 90 -9.20 -13.55 1.75
CA SER A 90 -9.21 -12.46 2.73
C SER A 90 -10.43 -12.46 3.66
N PRO A 91 -11.68 -12.71 3.20
CA PRO A 91 -12.84 -12.78 4.09
C PRO A 91 -12.71 -13.89 5.14
N PHE A 92 -12.23 -15.08 4.77
CA PHE A 92 -12.03 -16.18 5.73
C PHE A 92 -10.90 -15.89 6.70
N LEU A 93 -9.82 -15.26 6.25
CA LEU A 93 -8.74 -14.81 7.14
C LEU A 93 -9.26 -13.79 8.16
N TYR A 94 -10.15 -12.88 7.75
CA TYR A 94 -10.81 -11.94 8.64
C TYR A 94 -11.66 -12.67 9.68
N ASP A 95 -12.54 -13.59 9.25
CA ASP A 95 -13.42 -14.34 10.14
C ASP A 95 -12.63 -15.18 11.15
N LEU A 96 -11.62 -15.93 10.68
CA LEU A 96 -10.74 -16.74 11.54
C LEU A 96 -9.96 -15.88 12.53
N ALA A 97 -9.52 -14.68 12.13
CA ALA A 97 -8.85 -13.75 13.03
C ALA A 97 -9.79 -13.24 14.13
N HIS A 98 -11.08 -13.09 13.85
CA HIS A 98 -12.08 -12.68 14.83
C HIS A 98 -12.45 -13.80 15.80
N LEU A 99 -12.37 -15.07 15.37
CA LEU A 99 -12.56 -16.22 16.26
C LEU A 99 -11.45 -16.29 17.33
N ASN A 100 -10.19 -15.99 16.98
CA ASN A 100 -9.08 -15.97 17.94
C ASN A 100 -8.17 -14.74 17.76
N PRO A 101 -8.59 -13.55 18.25
CA PRO A 101 -7.88 -12.29 18.02
C PRO A 101 -6.47 -12.25 18.61
N GLN A 102 -6.25 -12.90 19.76
CA GLN A 102 -4.94 -12.91 20.41
C GLN A 102 -3.92 -13.73 19.61
N ASN A 103 -4.34 -14.90 19.13
CA ASN A 103 -3.49 -15.73 18.26
C ASN A 103 -3.24 -15.04 16.90
N ALA A 104 -4.28 -14.49 16.28
CA ALA A 104 -4.13 -13.78 15.00
C ALA A 104 -3.16 -12.60 15.11
N LYS A 105 -3.27 -11.82 16.19
CA LYS A 105 -2.32 -10.75 16.51
C LYS A 105 -0.90 -11.29 16.67
N SER A 106 -0.68 -12.30 17.51
CA SER A 106 0.68 -12.80 17.78
C SER A 106 1.34 -13.38 16.53
N VAL A 107 0.59 -14.12 15.72
CA VAL A 107 1.05 -14.70 14.45
C VAL A 107 1.45 -13.60 13.46
N ILE A 108 0.58 -12.62 13.22
CA ILE A 108 0.88 -11.53 12.28
C ILE A 108 2.03 -10.65 12.80
N GLN A 109 2.10 -10.38 14.10
CA GLN A 109 3.24 -9.65 14.68
C GLN A 109 4.56 -10.39 14.46
N ARG A 110 4.57 -11.72 14.63
CA ARG A 110 5.77 -12.53 14.37
C ARG A 110 6.16 -12.47 12.89
N ILE A 111 5.21 -12.64 11.97
CA ILE A 111 5.48 -12.57 10.52
C ILE A 111 6.03 -11.20 10.13
N ILE A 112 5.40 -10.11 10.59
CA ILE A 112 5.87 -8.74 10.29
C ILE A 112 7.25 -8.49 10.87
N LYS A 113 7.54 -9.03 12.06
CA LYS A 113 8.87 -8.95 12.67
C LYS A 113 9.91 -9.70 11.84
N GLU A 114 9.64 -10.95 11.45
CA GLU A 114 10.52 -11.74 10.60
C GLU A 114 10.82 -11.00 9.27
N LYS A 115 9.80 -10.47 8.60
CA LYS A 115 10.00 -9.67 7.37
C LYS A 115 10.76 -8.36 7.60
N HIS A 116 10.66 -7.77 8.80
CA HIS A 116 11.43 -6.59 9.18
C HIS A 116 12.89 -6.94 9.44
N ASP A 117 13.15 -8.04 10.16
CA ASP A 117 14.49 -8.55 10.42
C ASP A 117 15.21 -8.85 9.08
N ASP A 118 14.53 -9.51 8.13
CA ASP A 118 15.03 -9.74 6.75
C ASP A 118 15.34 -8.42 6.01
N PHE A 119 14.48 -7.41 6.19
CA PHE A 119 14.69 -6.08 5.59
C PHE A 119 15.88 -5.35 6.21
N GLU A 120 16.14 -5.54 7.50
CA GLU A 120 17.29 -4.94 8.17
C GLU A 120 18.62 -5.50 7.64
N GLU A 121 18.64 -6.69 7.03
CA GLU A 121 19.85 -7.21 6.37
C GLU A 121 20.23 -6.38 5.13
N ASP A 122 19.26 -5.97 4.31
CA ASP A 122 19.46 -5.09 3.14
C ASP A 122 18.48 -3.90 3.10
N LYS A 123 18.71 -2.97 4.03
CA LYS A 123 17.91 -1.73 4.24
C LYS A 123 17.79 -0.81 3.01
N LYS A 124 18.52 -1.08 1.92
CA LYS A 124 18.53 -0.28 0.70
C LYS A 124 17.65 -0.86 -0.40
N LYS A 125 17.16 -2.09 -0.24
CA LYS A 125 16.38 -2.81 -1.25
C LYS A 125 14.92 -2.89 -0.83
N TYR A 126 14.01 -2.73 -1.78
CA TYR A 126 12.59 -2.93 -1.52
C TYR A 126 12.32 -4.41 -1.18
N PRO A 127 11.51 -4.69 -0.14
CA PRO A 127 11.15 -6.06 0.20
C PRO A 127 10.36 -6.74 -0.93
N GLY A 128 10.21 -8.06 -0.82
CA GLY A 128 9.43 -8.84 -1.78
C GLY A 128 7.94 -8.48 -1.76
N LEU A 129 7.22 -8.96 -2.77
CA LEU A 129 5.77 -8.75 -2.91
C LEU A 129 4.99 -9.42 -1.78
N ASP A 130 5.54 -10.52 -1.26
CA ASP A 130 5.08 -11.24 -0.07
C ASP A 130 4.91 -10.28 1.12
N THR A 131 5.93 -9.47 1.42
CA THR A 131 5.88 -8.51 2.53
C THR A 131 4.81 -7.44 2.30
N LEU A 132 4.69 -6.93 1.07
CA LEU A 132 3.70 -5.90 0.72
C LEU A 132 2.26 -6.40 0.88
N ILE A 133 2.01 -7.67 0.56
CA ILE A 133 0.70 -8.28 0.74
C ILE A 133 0.35 -8.45 2.21
N PHE A 134 1.31 -8.77 3.07
CA PHE A 134 1.05 -8.80 4.51
C PHE A 134 0.65 -7.44 5.07
N PHE A 135 1.17 -6.33 4.52
CA PHE A 135 0.65 -5.00 4.87
C PHE A 135 -0.80 -4.79 4.44
N LYS A 136 -1.18 -5.30 3.26
CA LYS A 136 -2.58 -5.24 2.80
C LYS A 136 -3.49 -6.13 3.65
N LEU A 137 -3.08 -7.36 3.96
CA LEU A 137 -3.84 -8.25 4.84
C LEU A 137 -4.02 -7.64 6.23
N ALA A 138 -2.98 -7.01 6.78
CA ALA A 138 -3.07 -6.35 8.07
C ALA A 138 -4.08 -5.17 8.08
N SER A 139 -4.28 -4.43 6.98
CA SER A 139 -5.32 -3.39 6.93
C SER A 139 -6.73 -3.95 6.80
N LEU A 140 -6.88 -5.14 6.22
CA LEU A 140 -8.17 -5.81 6.12
C LEU A 140 -8.58 -6.44 7.44
N ILE A 141 -7.64 -7.06 8.17
CA ILE A 141 -7.90 -7.82 9.39
C ILE A 141 -8.03 -6.91 10.63
N PHE A 142 -7.22 -5.85 10.72
CA PHE A 142 -7.08 -5.05 11.94
C PHE A 142 -7.45 -3.58 11.72
N PRO A 143 -7.95 -2.88 12.75
CA PRO A 143 -8.27 -1.45 12.66
C PRO A 143 -7.02 -0.60 12.42
N THR A 144 -7.13 0.35 11.48
CA THR A 144 -6.07 1.30 11.12
C THR A 144 -6.28 2.69 11.74
N SER A 145 -7.47 2.95 12.31
CA SER A 145 -7.85 4.23 12.93
C SER A 145 -7.30 4.42 14.35
N ASP A 146 -7.00 3.32 15.07
CA ASP A 146 -6.54 3.33 16.45
C ASP A 146 -5.31 4.20 16.67
N PHE A 147 -5.28 4.94 17.80
CA PHE A 147 -4.14 5.79 18.18
C PHE A 147 -2.82 5.02 18.14
N ARG A 148 -2.82 3.82 18.72
CA ARG A 148 -1.70 2.88 18.67
C ARG A 148 -2.25 1.46 18.68
N HIS A 149 -1.92 0.71 17.64
CA HIS A 149 -2.32 -0.70 17.51
C HIS A 149 -1.09 -1.57 17.23
N PRO A 150 -0.94 -2.70 17.94
CA PRO A 150 0.30 -3.50 17.97
C PRO A 150 0.74 -4.07 16.61
N VAL A 151 -0.19 -4.23 15.65
CA VAL A 151 0.11 -4.71 14.29
C VAL A 151 0.16 -3.54 13.31
N THR A 152 -0.98 -2.89 13.04
CA THR A 152 -1.11 -1.84 12.02
C THR A 152 -0.19 -0.64 12.23
N THR A 153 0.12 -0.24 13.48
CA THR A 153 1.11 0.83 13.72
C THR A 153 2.53 0.37 13.36
N ALA A 154 2.89 -0.88 13.65
CA ALA A 154 4.18 -1.44 13.24
C ALA A 154 4.29 -1.53 11.72
N CYS A 155 3.23 -1.99 11.03
CA CYS A 155 3.17 -1.99 9.57
C CYS A 155 3.33 -0.59 8.98
N ALA A 156 2.64 0.42 9.52
CA ALA A 156 2.73 1.79 9.04
C ALA A 156 4.14 2.40 9.20
N ILE A 157 4.81 2.11 10.32
CA ILE A 157 6.20 2.52 10.56
C ILE A 157 7.13 1.80 9.58
N PHE A 158 6.97 0.49 9.41
CA PHE A 158 7.79 -0.30 8.48
C PHE A 158 7.62 0.17 7.03
N MET A 159 6.38 0.40 6.57
CA MET A 159 6.11 1.00 5.25
C MET A 159 6.80 2.36 5.08
N SER A 160 6.76 3.21 6.10
CA SER A 160 7.43 4.53 6.09
C SER A 160 8.94 4.40 6.01
N GLU A 161 9.49 3.41 6.70
CA GLU A 161 10.91 3.09 6.72
C GLU A 161 11.40 2.60 5.35
N ILE A 162 10.63 1.72 4.69
CA ILE A 162 10.92 1.26 3.32
C ILE A 162 11.02 2.45 2.37
N LEU A 163 10.01 3.34 2.35
CA LEU A 163 10.00 4.51 1.47
C LEU A 163 11.15 5.48 1.76
N PHE A 164 11.61 5.57 3.00
CA PHE A 164 12.68 6.47 3.41
C PHE A 164 14.09 5.91 3.14
N ARG A 165 14.30 4.61 3.36
CA ARG A 165 15.64 3.99 3.36
C ARG A 165 16.01 3.38 2.01
N CYS A 166 15.04 2.80 1.30
CA CYS A 166 15.27 2.11 0.03
C CYS A 166 15.75 3.05 -1.08
N ARG A 167 16.46 2.48 -2.05
CA ARG A 167 16.87 3.16 -3.28
C ARG A 167 15.99 2.68 -4.42
N ILE A 168 15.57 3.61 -5.28
CA ILE A 168 14.79 3.30 -6.48
C ILE A 168 15.78 3.06 -7.62
N LYS A 169 15.85 1.83 -8.13
CA LYS A 169 16.77 1.44 -9.21
C LYS A 169 16.03 1.10 -10.50
N ASN A 170 14.92 0.39 -10.40
CA ASN A 170 14.23 -0.19 -11.56
C ASN A 170 12.71 0.05 -11.53
N LYS A 171 12.04 -0.47 -12.56
CA LYS A 171 10.59 -0.46 -12.71
C LYS A 171 9.87 -1.01 -11.47
N ILE A 172 10.34 -2.15 -10.95
CA ILE A 172 9.74 -2.85 -9.82
C ILE A 172 9.78 -1.99 -8.55
N ASP A 173 10.91 -1.34 -8.26
CA ASP A 173 11.05 -0.49 -7.08
C ASP A 173 10.06 0.68 -7.10
N ILE A 174 9.83 1.28 -8.27
CA ILE A 174 8.84 2.35 -8.46
C ILE A 174 7.42 1.82 -8.19
N SER A 175 7.09 0.67 -8.80
CA SER A 175 5.78 0.04 -8.65
C SER A 175 5.48 -0.31 -7.19
N LYS A 176 6.46 -0.90 -6.48
CA LYS A 176 6.36 -1.23 -5.06
C LYS A 176 6.22 0.03 -4.20
N GLY A 177 7.00 1.07 -4.47
CA GLY A 177 6.90 2.34 -3.74
C GLY A 177 5.54 3.02 -3.91
N LEU A 178 4.99 3.04 -5.14
CA LEU A 178 3.63 3.55 -5.38
C LEU A 178 2.57 2.70 -4.69
N PHE A 179 2.71 1.37 -4.70
CA PHE A 179 1.82 0.47 -3.97
C PHE A 179 1.83 0.77 -2.46
N ILE A 180 3.00 0.97 -1.86
CA ILE A 180 3.13 1.36 -0.45
C ILE A 180 2.51 2.74 -0.18
N CYS A 181 2.66 3.70 -1.08
CA CYS A 181 2.02 5.01 -0.94
C CYS A 181 0.49 4.88 -0.90
N THR A 182 -0.09 4.02 -1.74
CA THR A 182 -1.53 3.70 -1.74
C THR A 182 -1.94 3.02 -0.43
N LEU A 183 -1.16 2.06 0.06
CA LEU A 183 -1.44 1.42 1.34
C LEU A 183 -1.38 2.39 2.51
N ILE A 184 -0.37 3.28 2.58
CA ILE A 184 -0.30 4.29 3.63
C ILE A 184 -1.51 5.22 3.57
N LEU A 185 -1.99 5.58 2.37
CA LEU A 185 -3.24 6.33 2.23
C LEU A 185 -4.39 5.55 2.87
N GLU A 186 -4.59 4.28 2.52
CA GLU A 186 -5.61 3.40 3.09
C GLU A 186 -5.54 3.33 4.63
N TYR A 187 -4.34 3.16 5.19
CA TYR A 187 -4.11 3.14 6.63
C TYR A 187 -4.46 4.48 7.32
N THR A 188 -4.31 5.58 6.60
CA THR A 188 -4.46 6.92 7.19
C THR A 188 -5.84 7.52 6.93
N VAL A 189 -6.62 7.03 5.95
CA VAL A 189 -7.92 7.58 5.50
C VAL A 189 -8.81 8.09 6.64
N LEU A 190 -8.98 7.29 7.70
CA LEU A 190 -9.79 7.65 8.88
C LEU A 190 -9.00 8.43 9.93
N SER A 191 -7.74 8.08 10.18
CA SER A 191 -6.92 8.68 11.24
C SER A 191 -6.37 10.08 10.90
N LYS A 192 -6.43 10.47 9.62
CA LYS A 192 -5.92 11.76 9.09
C LYS A 192 -4.45 12.04 9.41
N ARG A 193 -3.66 10.98 9.63
CA ARG A 193 -2.25 11.10 10.02
C ARG A 193 -1.40 11.54 8.83
N PHE A 194 -0.46 12.43 9.12
CA PHE A 194 0.51 12.87 8.12
C PHE A 194 1.70 11.90 8.02
N ALA A 195 1.89 11.32 6.83
CA ALA A 195 3.03 10.49 6.48
C ALA A 195 4.00 11.23 5.54
N PRO A 196 5.07 11.88 6.06
CA PRO A 196 5.97 12.70 5.25
C PRO A 196 6.78 11.89 4.23
N CYS A 197 7.06 10.61 4.52
CA CYS A 197 7.75 9.69 3.63
C CYS A 197 7.05 9.56 2.27
N VAL A 198 5.71 9.52 2.26
CA VAL A 198 4.91 9.39 1.05
C VAL A 198 5.00 10.65 0.19
N ILE A 199 4.82 11.83 0.80
CA ILE A 199 4.93 13.11 0.07
C ILE A 199 6.31 13.27 -0.54
N ASN A 200 7.36 12.89 0.19
CA ASN A 200 8.73 12.95 -0.32
C ASN A 200 8.99 11.95 -1.44
N PHE A 201 8.43 10.73 -1.36
CA PHE A 201 8.52 9.74 -2.43
C PHE A 201 7.80 10.23 -3.70
N LEU A 202 6.56 10.72 -3.58
CA LEU A 202 5.79 11.27 -4.69
C LEU A 202 6.49 12.48 -5.31
N HIS A 203 7.03 13.38 -4.49
CA HIS A 203 7.88 14.48 -4.97
C HIS A 203 9.07 13.96 -5.78
N ALA A 204 9.73 12.89 -5.33
CA ALA A 204 10.86 12.30 -6.05
C ALA A 204 10.44 11.68 -7.40
N ILE A 205 9.25 11.07 -7.49
CA ILE A 205 8.69 10.60 -8.77
C ILE A 205 8.49 11.78 -9.73
N ILE A 206 7.81 12.85 -9.30
CA ILE A 206 7.58 14.05 -10.14
C ILE A 206 8.91 14.69 -10.58
N TYR A 207 9.89 14.74 -9.68
CA TYR A 207 11.22 15.26 -9.96
C TYR A 207 11.91 14.48 -11.08
N VAL A 208 11.87 13.14 -11.04
CA VAL A 208 12.53 12.28 -12.04
C VAL A 208 11.75 12.19 -13.35
N SER A 209 10.45 12.48 -13.34
CA SER A 209 9.62 12.63 -14.53
C SER A 209 9.80 13.98 -15.24
N SER A 210 10.66 14.87 -14.71
CA SER A 210 10.81 16.23 -15.22
C SER A 210 12.22 16.47 -15.79
N PRO A 211 12.35 17.20 -16.93
CA PRO A 211 13.65 17.50 -17.54
C PRO A 211 14.56 18.35 -16.65
N LYS A 212 15.83 17.96 -16.53
CA LYS A 212 16.81 18.65 -15.66
C LYS A 212 16.91 20.15 -15.88
N HIS A 213 16.93 20.60 -17.14
CA HIS A 213 17.12 22.01 -17.49
C HIS A 213 16.01 22.90 -16.89
N LEU A 214 14.86 22.32 -16.53
CA LEU A 214 13.73 23.03 -15.93
C LEU A 214 13.80 23.08 -14.38
N ILE A 215 14.69 22.31 -13.76
CA ILE A 215 14.65 22.03 -12.31
C ILE A 215 15.97 22.41 -11.61
N GLN A 216 16.93 23.00 -12.32
CA GLN A 216 18.26 23.32 -11.77
C GLN A 216 18.20 24.16 -10.47
N ASP A 217 17.21 25.04 -10.36
CA ASP A 217 17.04 25.95 -9.21
C ASP A 217 16.21 25.37 -8.06
N ILE A 218 15.62 24.18 -8.23
CA ILE A 218 14.72 23.59 -7.23
C ILE A 218 15.53 22.72 -6.24
N LYS A 219 15.52 23.10 -4.96
CA LYS A 219 16.20 22.36 -3.89
C LYS A 219 15.74 20.90 -3.86
N THR A 220 16.68 19.98 -4.04
CA THR A 220 16.44 18.54 -4.01
C THR A 220 16.21 18.04 -2.58
N ILE A 221 15.10 17.33 -2.37
CA ILE A 221 14.79 16.64 -1.11
C ILE A 221 15.70 15.40 -1.00
N PRO A 222 16.16 14.97 0.21
CA PRO A 222 17.09 13.86 0.37
C PRO A 222 16.68 12.54 -0.32
N ILE A 223 15.38 12.24 -0.42
CA ILE A 223 14.87 11.04 -1.11
C ILE A 223 15.11 11.13 -2.63
N SER A 224 15.00 12.31 -3.23
CA SER A 224 15.33 12.55 -4.65
C SER A 224 16.80 12.25 -4.97
N LYS A 225 17.71 12.39 -3.98
CA LYS A 225 19.14 12.05 -4.13
C LYS A 225 19.44 10.55 -4.03
N ARG A 226 18.47 9.73 -3.57
CA ARG A 226 18.62 8.27 -3.45
C ARG A 226 18.30 7.51 -4.75
N ILE A 227 17.80 8.23 -5.75
CA ILE A 227 17.60 7.77 -7.12
C ILE A 227 18.95 7.89 -7.84
N LYS A 228 19.89 7.02 -7.45
CA LYS A 228 21.33 7.30 -7.52
C LYS A 228 21.96 7.21 -8.92
N HIS A 229 21.23 6.78 -9.96
CA HIS A 229 21.79 6.55 -11.31
C HIS A 229 20.78 6.79 -12.45
N SER A 230 19.73 7.55 -12.18
CA SER A 230 18.51 7.54 -12.98
C SER A 230 17.98 8.95 -13.24
N GLU A 231 18.93 9.82 -13.50
CA GLU A 231 18.70 11.10 -14.11
C GLU A 231 17.95 10.89 -15.44
N ASN A 232 16.72 11.43 -15.54
CA ASN A 232 15.79 11.26 -16.67
C ASN A 232 15.07 9.90 -16.79
N LEU A 233 15.06 9.06 -15.75
CA LEU A 233 14.52 7.70 -15.84
C LEU A 233 13.02 7.62 -16.20
N LEU A 234 12.24 8.65 -15.85
CA LEU A 234 10.79 8.70 -16.14
C LEU A 234 10.41 9.77 -17.18
N ILE A 235 11.38 10.28 -17.94
CA ILE A 235 11.11 11.21 -19.05
C ILE A 235 10.70 10.41 -20.28
N LEU A 236 9.65 10.87 -20.97
CA LEU A 236 9.20 10.23 -22.21
C LEU A 236 10.26 10.34 -23.31
N ASP A 237 10.53 9.20 -23.94
CA ASP A 237 11.47 9.11 -25.04
C ASP A 237 10.82 9.73 -26.29
N GLU A 238 9.60 9.28 -26.61
CA GLU A 238 8.82 9.74 -27.76
C GLU A 238 7.70 10.73 -27.38
N ASP A 239 7.19 11.46 -28.39
CA ASP A 239 5.97 12.24 -28.22
C ASP A 239 4.74 11.32 -28.21
N ARG A 240 4.07 11.27 -27.07
CA ARG A 240 2.90 10.43 -26.80
C ARG A 240 1.60 11.23 -26.79
N SER A 241 1.60 12.46 -27.32
CA SER A 241 0.44 13.36 -27.34
C SER A 241 -0.81 12.78 -28.01
N LYS A 242 -0.66 11.78 -28.90
CA LYS A 242 -1.76 11.14 -29.64
C LYS A 242 -2.44 9.98 -28.91
N LEU A 243 -1.86 9.48 -27.82
CA LEU A 243 -2.46 8.37 -27.08
C LEU A 243 -3.72 8.83 -26.36
N ASP A 244 -4.79 8.04 -26.46
CA ASP A 244 -5.99 8.26 -25.65
C ASP A 244 -5.86 7.53 -24.31
N VAL A 245 -5.44 8.27 -23.28
CA VAL A 245 -5.30 7.76 -21.91
C VAL A 245 -6.35 8.43 -21.03
N ASN A 246 -7.15 7.63 -20.33
CA ASN A 246 -8.09 8.12 -19.33
C ASN A 246 -7.40 8.23 -17.96
N PRO A 247 -7.26 9.45 -17.39
CA PRO A 247 -6.64 9.69 -16.09
C PRO A 247 -7.24 8.86 -14.94
N SER A 248 -8.55 8.61 -14.98
CA SER A 248 -9.30 8.01 -13.88
C SER A 248 -9.31 6.47 -13.91
N SER A 249 -8.95 5.84 -15.03
CA SER A 249 -9.01 4.38 -15.19
C SER A 249 -7.65 3.73 -15.47
N SER A 250 -6.56 4.49 -15.32
CA SER A 250 -5.21 4.00 -15.54
C SER A 250 -4.60 3.53 -14.22
N TYR A 251 -4.59 2.21 -14.02
CA TYR A 251 -4.01 1.56 -12.85
C TYR A 251 -2.67 0.90 -13.17
N MET A 252 -1.86 0.66 -12.13
CA MET A 252 -0.68 -0.21 -12.24
C MET A 252 -1.11 -1.62 -12.67
N LYS A 253 -0.29 -2.27 -13.49
CA LYS A 253 -0.54 -3.64 -13.95
C LYS A 253 0.34 -4.63 -13.20
N ALA A 254 -0.05 -5.91 -13.19
CA ALA A 254 0.81 -6.98 -12.63
C ALA A 254 2.17 -7.07 -13.36
N SER A 255 2.19 -6.78 -14.67
CA SER A 255 3.43 -6.68 -15.47
C SER A 255 4.38 -5.55 -15.03
N ASP A 256 3.91 -4.63 -14.19
CA ASP A 256 4.75 -3.56 -13.65
C ASP A 256 5.52 -3.99 -12.39
N LEU A 257 5.17 -5.15 -11.81
CA LEU A 257 5.88 -5.78 -10.69
C LEU A 257 6.95 -6.79 -11.13
N ILE A 258 7.13 -6.94 -12.44
CA ILE A 258 8.14 -7.82 -13.05
C ILE A 258 9.22 -6.95 -13.67
N ASP A 259 10.43 -7.48 -13.71
CA ASP A 259 11.56 -6.80 -14.31
C ASP A 259 11.33 -6.60 -15.81
N GLY A 260 11.72 -5.44 -16.31
CA GLY A 260 11.44 -5.05 -17.69
C GLY A 260 11.82 -3.61 -17.97
N PRO A 261 11.80 -3.23 -19.26
CA PRO A 261 12.14 -1.88 -19.66
C PRO A 261 11.12 -0.86 -19.12
N LEU A 262 11.57 0.37 -18.98
CA LEU A 262 10.74 1.52 -18.65
C LEU A 262 10.14 2.08 -19.93
N ASP A 263 9.08 1.45 -20.40
CA ASP A 263 8.29 1.88 -21.54
C ASP A 263 7.58 3.22 -21.27
N ASP A 264 7.36 4.01 -22.32
CA ASP A 264 6.63 5.28 -22.20
C ASP A 264 5.24 5.10 -21.59
N ASP A 265 4.56 3.99 -21.88
CA ASP A 265 3.25 3.68 -21.28
C ASP A 265 3.37 3.50 -19.76
N PHE A 266 4.43 2.86 -19.26
CA PHE A 266 4.71 2.79 -17.82
C PHE A 266 5.04 4.16 -17.24
N LYS A 267 5.89 4.95 -17.90
CA LYS A 267 6.24 6.31 -17.46
C LYS A 267 5.00 7.21 -17.32
N ILE A 268 4.06 7.12 -18.28
CA ILE A 268 2.77 7.83 -18.21
C ILE A 268 1.93 7.32 -17.04
N ARG A 269 1.79 5.99 -16.86
CA ARG A 269 1.04 5.41 -15.73
C ARG A 269 1.60 5.84 -14.37
N VAL A 270 2.92 5.77 -14.19
CA VAL A 270 3.60 6.16 -12.96
C VAL A 270 3.34 7.62 -12.62
N LEU A 271 3.52 8.52 -13.59
CA LEU A 271 3.26 9.95 -13.38
C LEU A 271 1.80 10.19 -13.01
N LEU A 272 0.88 9.58 -13.73
CA LEU A 272 -0.56 9.74 -13.51
C LEU A 272 -0.98 9.24 -12.12
N ILE A 273 -0.47 8.08 -11.69
CA ILE A 273 -0.77 7.53 -10.37
C ILE A 273 -0.16 8.40 -9.27
N ALA A 274 1.04 8.92 -9.46
CA ALA A 274 1.63 9.88 -8.53
C ALA A 274 0.76 11.15 -8.41
N VAL A 275 0.28 11.70 -9.53
CA VAL A 275 -0.63 12.86 -9.56
C VAL A 275 -1.97 12.55 -8.88
N ASN A 276 -2.55 11.37 -9.10
CA ASN A 276 -3.78 10.92 -8.45
C ASN A 276 -3.59 10.81 -6.93
N LEU A 277 -2.52 10.12 -6.50
CA LEU A 277 -2.20 10.00 -5.07
C LEU A 277 -1.95 11.36 -4.43
N LEU A 278 -1.26 12.28 -5.11
CA LEU A 278 -1.08 13.66 -4.63
C LEU A 278 -2.41 14.39 -4.44
N GLY A 279 -3.37 14.21 -5.35
CA GLY A 279 -4.73 14.74 -5.22
C GLY A 279 -5.46 14.18 -3.99
N GLU A 280 -5.40 12.87 -3.81
CA GLU A 280 -5.99 12.19 -2.64
C GLU A 280 -5.33 12.65 -1.33
N PHE A 281 -4.00 12.71 -1.26
CA PHE A 281 -3.28 13.20 -0.09
C PHE A 281 -3.54 14.69 0.16
N LYS A 282 -3.73 15.51 -0.88
CA LYS A 282 -4.14 16.91 -0.71
C LYS A 282 -5.48 17.00 0.00
N ASN A 283 -6.47 16.21 -0.43
CA ASN A 283 -7.79 16.20 0.20
C ASN A 283 -7.71 15.63 1.62
N HIS A 284 -6.90 14.59 1.80
CA HIS A 284 -6.67 13.95 3.08
C HIS A 284 -6.06 14.89 4.13
N LEU A 285 -5.14 15.77 3.72
CA LEU A 285 -4.38 16.66 4.59
C LEU A 285 -4.91 18.11 4.58
N GLU A 286 -6.05 18.37 3.94
CA GLU A 286 -6.59 19.71 3.74
C GLU A 286 -6.86 20.47 5.04
N GLU A 287 -7.14 19.74 6.13
CA GLU A 287 -7.39 20.32 7.45
C GLU A 287 -6.11 20.86 8.12
N LEU A 288 -4.93 20.35 7.76
CA LEU A 288 -3.66 20.80 8.34
C LEU A 288 -3.38 22.27 8.02
N GLU A 289 -2.97 23.05 9.01
CA GLU A 289 -2.63 24.46 8.79
C GLU A 289 -1.44 24.61 7.83
N ALA A 290 -0.44 23.73 7.94
CA ALA A 290 0.77 23.72 7.11
C ALA A 290 0.60 23.04 5.74
N VAL A 291 -0.64 22.74 5.30
CA VAL A 291 -0.89 21.98 4.06
C VAL A 291 -0.23 22.61 2.83
N TYR A 292 -0.26 23.94 2.69
CA TYR A 292 0.39 24.62 1.58
C TYR A 292 1.91 24.38 1.59
N SER A 293 2.56 24.52 2.74
CA SER A 293 4.01 24.33 2.89
C SER A 293 4.46 22.90 2.58
N ILE A 294 3.60 21.91 2.85
CA ILE A 294 3.86 20.50 2.52
C ILE A 294 3.88 20.29 1.00
N PHE A 295 2.92 20.88 0.27
CA PHE A 295 2.77 20.67 -1.18
C PHE A 295 3.46 21.73 -2.05
N GLU A 296 3.95 22.84 -1.48
CA GLU A 296 4.63 23.90 -2.22
C GLU A 296 5.81 23.39 -3.08
N PRO A 297 6.71 22.50 -2.60
CA PRO A 297 7.80 21.98 -3.42
C PRO A 297 7.30 21.22 -4.65
N ILE A 298 6.23 20.43 -4.49
CA ILE A 298 5.60 19.67 -5.56
C ILE A 298 4.96 20.62 -6.58
N LEU A 299 4.27 21.67 -6.11
CA LEU A 299 3.67 22.68 -6.97
C LEU A 299 4.73 23.38 -7.83
N LYS A 300 5.91 23.71 -7.26
CA LYS A 300 7.04 24.28 -8.01
C LYS A 300 7.52 23.36 -9.13
N LEU A 301 7.69 22.07 -8.85
CA LEU A 301 8.08 21.06 -9.86
C LEU A 301 7.03 20.88 -10.95
N LEU A 302 5.75 20.86 -10.58
CA LEU A 302 4.70 20.74 -11.56
C LEU A 302 4.71 21.98 -12.46
N LYS A 303 4.84 23.19 -11.92
CA LYS A 303 4.87 24.44 -12.72
C LYS A 303 6.05 24.53 -13.67
N SER A 304 7.22 24.03 -13.29
CA SER A 304 8.42 24.12 -14.12
C SER A 304 8.34 23.25 -15.38
N ASN A 305 7.51 22.20 -15.40
CA ASN A 305 7.37 21.30 -16.54
C ASN A 305 6.08 21.56 -17.32
N SER A 306 6.17 21.72 -18.65
CA SER A 306 5.01 21.89 -19.54
C SER A 306 4.31 20.56 -19.88
N PHE A 307 5.00 19.43 -19.68
CA PHE A 307 4.55 18.07 -20.02
C PHE A 307 4.14 17.95 -21.50
N ASP A 308 4.85 18.63 -22.41
CA ASP A 308 4.42 18.78 -23.80
C ASP A 308 4.26 17.46 -24.57
N LYS A 309 5.09 16.46 -24.24
CA LYS A 309 5.04 15.12 -24.85
C LYS A 309 3.89 14.23 -24.37
N TYR A 310 3.13 14.65 -23.35
CA TYR A 310 2.10 13.83 -22.72
C TYR A 310 0.73 13.99 -23.41
N PRO A 311 -0.17 12.98 -23.31
CA PRO A 311 -1.55 13.10 -23.78
C PRO A 311 -2.30 14.33 -23.22
N PRO A 312 -3.18 14.97 -23.99
CA PRO A 312 -3.88 16.19 -23.57
C PRO A 312 -4.76 15.99 -22.33
N LYS A 313 -5.38 14.80 -22.18
CA LYS A 313 -6.15 14.43 -20.98
C LYS A 313 -5.26 14.40 -19.72
N VAL A 314 -4.03 13.87 -19.84
CA VAL A 314 -3.05 13.83 -18.75
C VAL A 314 -2.58 15.25 -18.39
N LYS A 315 -2.28 16.08 -19.39
CA LYS A 315 -1.92 17.50 -19.15
C LYS A 315 -3.03 18.25 -18.42
N LYS A 316 -4.28 18.10 -18.86
CA LYS A 316 -5.46 18.72 -18.22
C LYS A 316 -5.58 18.28 -16.75
N HIS A 317 -5.34 17.00 -16.47
CA HIS A 317 -5.39 16.47 -15.11
C HIS A 317 -4.28 17.05 -14.21
N ILE A 318 -3.05 17.13 -14.73
CA ILE A 318 -1.93 17.79 -14.04
C ILE A 318 -2.24 19.28 -13.79
N MET A 319 -2.80 19.98 -14.77
CA MET A 319 -3.21 21.39 -14.61
C MET A 319 -4.30 21.56 -13.56
N GLN A 320 -5.24 20.61 -13.46
CA GLN A 320 -6.26 20.62 -12.42
C GLN A 320 -5.64 20.50 -11.03
N LEU A 321 -4.74 19.53 -10.83
CA LEU A 321 -4.00 19.38 -9.57
C LEU A 321 -3.21 20.66 -9.23
N ARG A 322 -2.53 21.28 -10.21
CA ARG A 322 -1.81 22.55 -9.98
C ARG A 322 -2.72 23.64 -9.43
N LYS A 323 -3.89 23.84 -10.04
CA LYS A 323 -4.88 24.84 -9.59
C LYS A 323 -5.37 24.53 -8.19
N ASP A 324 -5.61 23.26 -7.88
CA ASP A 324 -6.10 22.85 -6.56
C ASP A 324 -5.03 23.02 -5.47
N LEU A 325 -3.75 22.77 -5.78
CA LEU A 325 -2.63 23.07 -4.89
C LEU A 325 -2.42 24.58 -4.70
N GLU A 326 -2.64 25.40 -5.74
CA GLU A 326 -2.56 26.86 -5.62
C GLU A 326 -3.62 27.43 -4.69
N LYS A 327 -4.84 26.88 -4.71
CA LYS A 327 -5.92 27.30 -3.81
C LYS A 327 -5.56 27.13 -2.33
N LEU A 328 -4.71 26.15 -1.99
CA LEU A 328 -4.24 25.95 -0.62
C LEU A 328 -3.51 27.16 -0.05
N LYS A 329 -2.89 27.99 -0.90
CA LYS A 329 -2.20 29.23 -0.48
C LYS A 329 -3.15 30.22 0.19
N ASN A 330 -4.44 30.18 -0.13
CA ASN A 330 -5.44 31.10 0.42
C ASN A 330 -5.85 30.75 1.85
N LYS A 331 -5.41 29.59 2.38
CA LYS A 331 -5.72 29.19 3.74
C LYS A 331 -5.01 30.14 4.72
N LYS A 332 -5.80 30.80 5.57
CA LYS A 332 -5.28 31.71 6.60
C LYS A 332 -4.50 30.90 7.65
N LEU A 333 -3.21 31.19 7.78
CA LEU A 333 -2.38 30.64 8.84
C LEU A 333 -2.68 31.37 10.15
N LYS A 334 -2.95 30.61 11.22
CA LYS A 334 -3.06 31.16 12.57
C LYS A 334 -1.67 31.15 13.20
N TYR A 335 -1.37 32.18 13.98
CA TYR A 335 -0.14 32.18 14.77
C TYR A 335 -0.22 31.10 15.84
N ILE A 336 0.85 30.33 16.00
CA ILE A 336 0.97 29.38 17.10
C ILE A 336 0.97 30.18 18.40
N MET A 337 -0.04 29.96 19.23
CA MET A 337 -0.15 30.57 20.55
C MET A 337 0.04 29.50 21.61
N VAL A 338 0.79 29.82 22.66
CA VAL A 338 0.88 28.96 23.84
C VAL A 338 -0.51 28.85 24.46
N GLU A 339 -0.97 27.63 24.71
CA GLU A 339 -2.28 27.40 25.32
C GLU A 339 -2.35 28.13 26.66
N LYS A 340 -3.37 28.98 26.83
CA LYS A 340 -3.58 29.72 28.08
C LYS A 340 -3.85 28.72 29.19
N LYS A 341 -2.93 28.60 30.14
CA LYS A 341 -3.14 27.76 31.34
C LYS A 341 -4.36 28.27 32.07
N LYS A 342 -5.33 27.39 32.34
CA LYS A 342 -6.44 27.72 33.22
C LYS A 342 -5.86 28.12 34.60
N PRO A 343 -6.35 29.21 35.22
CA PRO A 343 -5.88 29.60 36.54
C PRO A 343 -6.10 28.44 37.52
N LYS A 344 -5.11 28.17 38.37
CA LYS A 344 -5.24 27.14 39.40
C LYS A 344 -6.33 27.59 40.39
N PRO A 345 -7.32 26.74 40.70
CA PRO A 345 -8.30 27.08 41.73
C PRO A 345 -7.61 27.30 43.08
N LEU A 346 -8.22 28.13 43.93
CA LEU A 346 -7.74 28.34 45.29
C LEU A 346 -7.68 26.98 46.02
N ARG A 347 -6.61 26.78 46.80
CA ARG A 347 -6.51 25.59 47.64
C ARG A 347 -7.60 25.67 48.70
N LEU A 348 -8.50 24.70 48.71
CA LEU A 348 -9.46 24.53 49.79
C LEU A 348 -8.75 23.88 50.97
N TYR A 349 -8.88 24.49 52.15
CA TYR A 349 -8.50 23.87 53.41
C TYR A 349 -9.75 23.22 54.02
N GLY A 350 -9.58 22.09 54.72
CA GLY A 350 -10.69 21.44 55.43
C GLY A 350 -11.23 22.33 56.56
N PRO A 351 -12.51 22.17 56.95
CA PRO A 351 -13.11 22.91 58.05
C PRO A 351 -12.42 22.69 59.39
#